data_AF-A0A818VXZ1-F1
#
_entry.id   AF-A0A818VXZ1-F1
#
_cell.length_a   1.000
_cell.length_b   1.000
_cell.length_c   1.000
_cell.angle_alpha   90.00
_cell.angle_beta   90.00
_cell.angle_gamma   90.00
#
_symmetry.space_group_name_H-M   'P 1'
#
loop_
_entity.id
_entity.type
_entity.pdbx_description
1 polymer ?
#
loop_
_entity_poly.entity_id
_entity_poly.type
_entity_poly.pdbx_seq_one_letter_code
_entity_poly.pdbx_strand_id
1 'polypeptide(L)'
;MFSSIRLQCYRILSSPAVRYASSKKKQVSLSSAPVINHNWFDMASEICPTDTSNLSSVPDSSFNKRIIQYLSDSIKTPLSTHVNQHLLDSFQTWSPNEFYELITVLGSYGLQPDDVLRLLVNLPSSDKSIVTIENLKQCFENLLKLQFDTTTRSILISNDPDLIQYDLSYLRERLDVLLCYFTKREIYKLVRTHKKLFSENWTDLDYKINYLRIMLFASTRDIVESGALAHTIDHIRQRYLFVYRAGLFKRVRREEQYVSQRDLNIHLIDVFSTSLTTFLKRTTNNLLRQDDYQAFIDSLKYETFDNEFERYLTLDKNRKNWSRADVVIEKRERRRWMSEFDMYNNIDDEDDGDDDDDDETSLTIINEKSLAPKNDEEKPSSWHTLSDFGRDRHRNRKIAQNSDPNIRL
;
A
#
# COMPACT_ATOMS: atom_id res chain seq x y z
N MET A 1 -23.17 -23.12 16.93
CA MET A 1 -23.38 -23.83 15.66
C MET A 1 -22.35 -23.30 14.66
N PHE A 2 -21.12 -23.79 14.73
CA PHE A 2 -20.04 -23.37 13.85
C PHE A 2 -19.85 -24.43 12.76
N SER A 3 -20.26 -24.13 11.54
CA SER A 3 -19.97 -24.96 10.37
C SER A 3 -18.61 -24.59 9.80
N SER A 4 -17.66 -25.50 10.00
CA SER A 4 -16.34 -25.56 9.39
C SER A 4 -16.44 -25.57 7.85
N ILE A 5 -15.79 -24.62 7.18
CA ILE A 5 -15.60 -24.64 5.72
C ILE A 5 -14.13 -24.98 5.45
N ARG A 6 -13.91 -26.19 4.93
CA ARG A 6 -12.61 -26.69 4.46
C ARG A 6 -12.29 -26.12 3.08
N LEU A 7 -11.21 -25.37 2.96
CA LEU A 7 -10.56 -25.06 1.68
C LEU A 7 -9.62 -26.22 1.30
N GLN A 8 -9.96 -26.93 0.22
CA GLN A 8 -9.09 -27.91 -0.42
C GLN A 8 -8.02 -27.20 -1.27
N CYS A 9 -6.80 -27.10 -0.74
CA CYS A 9 -5.63 -26.70 -1.51
C CYS A 9 -5.05 -27.92 -2.25
N TYR A 10 -5.17 -27.94 -3.58
CA TYR A 10 -4.47 -28.91 -4.41
C TYR A 10 -2.97 -28.57 -4.50
N ARG A 11 -2.13 -29.48 -4.00
CA ARG A 11 -0.67 -29.52 -4.25
C ARG A 11 -0.43 -29.81 -5.73
N ILE A 12 0.34 -28.95 -6.41
CA ILE A 12 0.96 -29.29 -7.70
C ILE A 12 2.47 -29.44 -7.45
N LEU A 13 2.92 -30.69 -7.50
CA LEU A 13 4.30 -31.05 -7.79
C LEU A 13 4.50 -30.98 -9.29
N SER A 14 5.44 -30.17 -9.77
CA SER A 14 6.08 -30.40 -11.07
C SER A 14 7.36 -29.59 -11.20
N SER A 15 8.49 -30.29 -11.17
CA SER A 15 9.73 -29.92 -11.84
C SER A 15 9.49 -29.88 -13.36
N PRO A 16 10.26 -29.08 -14.12
CA PRO A 16 11.24 -29.75 -14.97
C PRO A 16 12.61 -29.07 -15.01
N ALA A 17 13.58 -29.93 -15.31
CA ALA A 17 14.98 -29.63 -15.55
C ALA A 17 15.18 -28.55 -16.64
N VAL A 18 15.90 -27.48 -16.29
CA VAL A 18 16.45 -26.52 -17.25
C VAL A 18 17.95 -26.76 -17.38
N ARG A 19 18.39 -27.10 -18.59
CA ARG A 19 19.80 -27.17 -18.97
C ARG A 19 20.38 -25.75 -18.94
N TYR A 20 21.42 -25.55 -18.12
CA TYR A 20 22.18 -24.32 -18.07
C TYR A 20 23.13 -24.24 -19.29
N ALA A 21 22.95 -23.22 -20.12
CA ALA A 21 23.98 -22.71 -21.01
C ALA A 21 24.92 -21.80 -20.20
N SER A 22 26.22 -22.10 -20.25
CA SER A 22 27.27 -21.40 -19.51
C SER A 22 27.59 -20.04 -20.14
N SER A 23 26.97 -18.98 -19.63
CA SER A 23 27.43 -17.61 -19.85
C SER A 23 28.35 -17.19 -18.69
N LYS A 24 29.58 -16.78 -19.02
CA LYS A 24 30.60 -16.32 -18.07
C LYS A 24 30.12 -15.05 -17.34
N LYS A 25 29.43 -15.22 -16.22
CA LYS A 25 29.15 -14.14 -15.26
C LYS A 25 30.39 -13.85 -14.43
N LYS A 26 30.86 -12.62 -14.53
CA LYS A 26 31.83 -11.98 -13.63
C LYS A 26 31.28 -12.11 -12.20
N GLN A 27 31.93 -12.91 -11.35
CA GLN A 27 31.64 -12.99 -9.93
C GLN A 27 31.87 -11.60 -9.32
N VAL A 28 30.80 -10.86 -9.10
CA VAL A 28 30.80 -9.80 -8.10
C VAL A 28 30.53 -10.51 -6.78
N SER A 29 31.58 -10.69 -5.99
CA SER A 29 31.46 -11.10 -4.59
C SER A 29 30.63 -10.04 -3.88
N LEU A 30 29.36 -10.34 -3.64
CA LEU A 30 28.57 -9.64 -2.64
C LEU A 30 29.24 -9.94 -1.30
N SER A 31 30.11 -9.02 -0.88
CA SER A 31 30.61 -8.94 0.49
C SER A 31 29.39 -8.94 1.41
N SER A 32 29.13 -10.06 2.07
CA SER A 32 28.20 -10.12 3.18
C SER A 32 28.74 -9.17 4.24
N ALA A 33 28.10 -8.03 4.42
CA ALA A 33 28.42 -7.11 5.51
C ALA A 33 28.47 -7.93 6.81
N PRO A 34 29.48 -7.74 7.67
CA PRO A 34 29.56 -8.45 8.93
C PRO A 34 28.27 -8.20 9.69
N VAL A 35 27.53 -9.27 9.98
CA VAL A 35 26.43 -9.20 10.93
C VAL A 35 27.09 -8.84 12.25
N ILE A 36 26.94 -7.57 12.66
CA ILE A 36 27.32 -7.16 14.01
C ILE A 36 26.41 -7.98 14.92
N ASN A 37 26.96 -9.05 15.48
CA ASN A 37 26.32 -9.79 16.53
C ASN A 37 26.30 -8.84 17.73
N HIS A 38 25.26 -8.02 17.82
CA HIS A 38 24.92 -7.36 19.07
C HIS A 38 24.72 -8.48 20.07
N ASN A 39 25.71 -8.66 20.93
CA ASN A 39 25.70 -9.73 21.90
C ASN A 39 24.73 -9.31 22.99
N TRP A 40 23.43 -9.49 22.73
CA TRP A 40 22.35 -9.24 23.69
C TRP A 40 22.57 -10.00 25.01
N PHE A 41 23.45 -11.02 25.00
CA PHE A 41 23.94 -11.71 26.18
C PHE A 41 24.91 -10.90 27.06
N ASP A 42 25.73 -10.02 26.48
CA ASP A 42 26.62 -9.13 27.28
C ASP A 42 25.79 -8.14 28.10
N MET A 43 24.61 -7.79 27.57
CA MET A 43 23.61 -7.01 28.30
C MET A 43 23.04 -7.77 29.51
N ALA A 44 22.95 -9.11 29.44
CA ALA A 44 22.48 -9.92 30.57
C ALA A 44 23.54 -10.07 31.65
N SER A 45 24.81 -10.25 31.25
CA SER A 45 25.91 -10.47 32.18
C SER A 45 26.26 -9.20 32.99
N GLU A 46 26.09 -8.01 32.42
CA GLU A 46 26.32 -6.75 33.14
C GLU A 46 25.16 -6.34 34.07
N ILE A 47 23.93 -6.80 33.79
CA ILE A 47 22.72 -6.28 34.45
C ILE A 47 22.09 -7.29 35.43
N CYS A 48 22.32 -8.61 35.29
CA CYS A 48 21.84 -9.59 36.27
C CYS A 48 22.83 -9.73 37.45
N PRO A 49 22.53 -9.24 38.66
CA PRO A 49 23.29 -9.61 39.84
C PRO A 49 23.15 -11.12 40.06
N THR A 50 24.28 -11.82 40.16
CA THR A 50 24.34 -13.29 40.31
C THR A 50 23.73 -13.81 41.62
N ASP A 51 23.30 -12.91 42.52
CA ASP A 51 22.72 -13.25 43.82
C ASP A 51 21.19 -13.19 43.78
N THR A 52 20.57 -14.23 43.21
CA THR A 52 19.11 -14.40 43.08
C THR A 52 18.40 -14.73 44.40
N SER A 53 19.08 -14.75 45.54
CA SER A 53 18.54 -15.32 46.78
C SER A 53 17.69 -14.36 47.63
N ASN A 54 17.56 -13.07 47.30
CA ASN A 54 16.77 -12.10 48.08
C ASN A 54 16.17 -10.94 47.27
N LEU A 55 15.62 -11.19 46.07
CA LEU A 55 14.88 -10.15 45.33
C LEU A 55 13.50 -9.91 45.95
N SER A 56 13.40 -8.85 46.76
CA SER A 56 12.11 -8.28 47.14
C SER A 56 11.35 -7.83 45.88
N SER A 57 10.04 -8.06 45.84
CA SER A 57 9.14 -7.90 44.70
C SER A 57 8.87 -6.46 44.24
N VAL A 58 9.74 -5.50 44.57
CA VAL A 58 9.59 -4.12 44.12
C VAL A 58 10.13 -4.02 42.69
N PRO A 59 9.32 -3.59 41.70
CA PRO A 59 9.80 -3.38 40.34
C PRO A 59 10.86 -2.27 40.36
N ASP A 60 12.12 -2.66 40.23
CA ASP A 60 13.20 -1.70 40.14
C ASP A 60 13.19 -1.02 38.77
N SER A 61 12.51 0.13 38.70
CA SER A 61 12.46 0.99 37.51
C SER A 61 13.84 1.38 36.98
N SER A 62 14.91 1.20 37.77
CA SER A 62 16.28 1.43 37.33
C SER A 62 16.74 0.44 36.26
N PHE A 63 16.21 -0.78 36.24
CA PHE A 63 16.59 -1.80 35.26
C PHE A 63 16.10 -1.45 33.85
N ASN A 64 14.81 -1.16 33.67
CA ASN A 64 14.24 -0.80 32.36
C ASN A 64 14.91 0.47 31.80
N LYS A 65 15.28 1.42 32.67
CA LYS A 65 16.09 2.60 32.30
C LYS A 65 17.44 2.22 31.71
N ARG A 66 18.16 1.28 32.31
CA ARG A 66 19.46 0.80 31.78
C ARG A 66 19.29 0.10 30.44
N ILE A 67 18.23 -0.69 30.26
CA ILE A 67 17.95 -1.34 28.99
C ILE A 67 17.70 -0.31 27.88
N ILE A 68 16.85 0.68 28.15
CA ILE A 68 16.54 1.75 27.17
C ILE A 68 17.79 2.58 26.88
N GLN A 69 18.61 2.86 27.90
CA GLN A 69 19.89 3.55 27.72
C GLN A 69 20.85 2.76 26.83
N TYR A 70 21.00 1.45 27.06
CA TYR A 70 21.83 0.59 26.22
C TYR A 70 21.36 0.56 24.77
N LEU A 71 20.05 0.44 24.53
CA LEU A 71 19.47 0.48 23.20
C LEU A 71 19.76 1.84 22.53
N SER A 72 19.64 2.94 23.29
CA SER A 72 19.98 4.29 22.84
C SER A 72 21.45 4.44 22.47
N ASP A 73 22.35 3.89 23.28
CA ASP A 73 23.80 3.98 23.04
C ASP A 73 24.25 3.09 21.88
N SER A 74 23.46 2.06 21.55
CA SER A 74 23.71 1.15 20.43
C SER A 74 23.36 1.74 19.06
N ILE A 75 22.61 2.86 19.00
CA ILE A 75 22.25 3.52 17.75
C ILE A 75 23.12 4.75 17.48
N LYS A 76 23.36 5.03 16.19
CA LYS A 76 24.23 6.15 15.77
C LYS A 76 23.64 7.52 16.08
N THR A 77 22.32 7.62 16.15
CA THR A 77 21.59 8.87 16.35
C THR A 77 21.00 8.88 17.74
N PRO A 78 21.35 9.85 18.61
CA PRO A 78 20.79 9.89 19.96
C PRO A 78 19.27 10.06 19.91
N LEU A 79 18.56 9.36 20.79
CA LEU A 79 17.12 9.54 20.93
C LEU A 79 16.81 10.95 21.44
N SER A 80 15.70 11.52 20.94
CA SER A 80 15.19 12.76 21.54
C SER A 80 14.75 12.51 22.99
N THR A 81 14.90 13.52 23.84
CA THR A 81 14.51 13.47 25.25
C THR A 81 13.04 13.08 25.43
N HIS A 82 12.15 13.56 24.55
CA HIS A 82 10.73 13.21 24.57
C HIS A 82 10.48 11.73 24.26
N VAL A 83 11.16 11.17 23.25
CA VAL A 83 11.03 9.75 22.89
C VAL A 83 11.58 8.85 24.00
N ASN A 84 12.71 9.22 24.60
CA ASN A 84 13.27 8.48 25.73
C ASN A 84 12.29 8.48 26.91
N GLN A 85 11.74 9.64 27.28
CA GLN A 85 10.74 9.74 28.35
C GLN A 85 9.48 8.90 28.04
N HIS A 86 8.97 8.96 26.82
CA HIS A 86 7.83 8.13 26.39
C HIS A 86 8.10 6.63 26.56
N LEU A 87 9.31 6.15 26.21
CA LEU A 87 9.69 4.76 26.41
C LEU A 87 9.75 4.40 27.90
N LEU A 88 10.37 5.25 28.72
CA LEU A 88 10.42 5.04 30.17
C LEU A 88 9.04 4.93 30.79
N ASP A 89 8.11 5.80 30.39
CA ASP A 89 6.74 5.83 30.89
C ASP A 89 5.96 4.60 30.40
N SER A 90 6.09 4.23 29.12
CA SER A 90 5.38 3.08 28.52
C SER A 90 5.78 1.75 29.13
N PHE A 91 7.05 1.58 29.50
CA PHE A 91 7.58 0.35 30.07
C PHE A 91 7.77 0.41 31.58
N GLN A 92 7.29 1.46 32.27
CA GLN A 92 7.36 1.56 33.74
C GLN A 92 6.59 0.43 34.43
N THR A 93 5.49 -0.02 33.80
CA THR A 93 4.62 -1.07 34.36
C THR A 93 5.14 -2.48 34.10
N TRP A 94 6.13 -2.66 33.23
CA TRP A 94 6.67 -3.98 32.86
C TRP A 94 7.67 -4.46 33.90
N SER A 95 7.62 -5.75 34.24
CA SER A 95 8.67 -6.31 35.10
C SER A 95 10.01 -6.35 34.34
N PRO A 96 11.14 -6.19 35.05
CA PRO A 96 12.47 -6.33 34.46
C PRO A 96 12.65 -7.61 33.62
N ASN A 97 12.13 -8.74 34.11
CA ASN A 97 12.25 -10.03 33.44
C ASN A 97 11.43 -10.10 32.15
N GLU A 98 10.18 -9.63 32.16
CA GLU A 98 9.34 -9.60 30.96
C GLU A 98 9.94 -8.70 29.88
N PHE A 99 10.44 -7.53 30.27
CA PHE A 99 11.05 -6.60 29.33
C PHE A 99 12.36 -7.18 28.78
N TYR A 100 13.21 -7.77 29.61
CA TYR A 100 14.41 -8.46 29.16
C TYR A 100 14.09 -9.61 28.20
N GLU A 101 13.12 -10.46 28.53
CA GLU A 101 12.72 -11.60 27.68
C GLU A 101 12.19 -11.11 26.32
N LEU A 102 11.39 -10.03 26.31
CA LEU A 102 10.93 -9.39 25.06
C LEU A 102 12.12 -8.97 24.19
N ILE A 103 13.09 -8.23 24.75
CA ILE A 103 14.26 -7.76 24.00
C ILE A 103 15.11 -8.93 23.48
N THR A 104 15.33 -9.96 24.30
CA THR A 104 16.07 -11.17 23.90
C THR A 104 15.36 -11.90 22.77
N VAL A 105 14.03 -12.02 22.81
CA VAL A 105 13.24 -12.64 21.73
C VAL A 105 13.35 -11.81 20.45
N LEU A 106 13.21 -10.49 20.52
CA LEU A 106 13.37 -9.60 19.35
C LEU A 106 14.76 -9.73 18.73
N GLY A 107 15.80 -9.77 19.57
CA GLY A 107 17.18 -9.99 19.14
C GLY A 107 17.37 -11.36 18.46
N SER A 108 16.72 -12.41 18.97
CA SER A 108 16.78 -13.76 18.37
C SER A 108 16.18 -13.84 16.96
N TYR A 109 15.20 -12.99 16.64
CA TYR A 109 14.62 -12.86 15.30
C TYR A 109 15.43 -11.96 14.36
N GLY A 110 16.56 -11.43 14.83
CA GLY A 110 17.52 -10.63 14.05
C GLY A 110 17.18 -9.15 13.97
N LEU A 111 16.30 -8.64 14.84
CA LEU A 111 16.02 -7.21 14.91
C LEU A 111 17.27 -6.46 15.39
N GLN A 112 17.59 -5.39 14.67
CA GLN A 112 18.66 -4.49 15.08
C GLN A 112 18.18 -3.58 16.22
N PRO A 113 19.08 -3.03 17.06
CA PRO A 113 18.69 -2.14 18.14
C PRO A 113 17.79 -0.98 17.70
N ASP A 114 18.03 -0.44 16.51
CA ASP A 114 17.20 0.62 15.93
C ASP A 114 15.77 0.14 15.57
N ASP A 115 15.64 -1.08 15.06
CA ASP A 115 14.33 -1.68 14.76
C ASP A 115 13.57 -1.99 16.06
N VAL A 116 14.27 -2.50 17.09
CA VAL A 116 13.71 -2.70 18.44
C VAL A 116 13.19 -1.39 19.00
N LEU A 117 14.00 -0.32 18.99
CA LEU A 117 13.55 0.99 19.47
C LEU A 117 12.35 1.51 18.69
N ARG A 118 12.34 1.40 17.35
CA ARG A 118 11.19 1.78 16.54
C ARG A 118 9.93 1.00 16.91
N LEU A 119 10.05 -0.32 17.10
CA LEU A 119 8.96 -1.16 17.59
C LEU A 119 8.45 -0.64 18.93
N LEU A 120 9.33 -0.46 19.93
CA LEU A 120 8.96 -0.02 21.27
C LEU A 120 8.30 1.37 21.29
N VAL A 121 8.72 2.28 20.40
CA VAL A 121 8.12 3.62 20.26
C VAL A 121 6.74 3.55 19.61
N ASN A 122 6.55 2.67 18.62
CA ASN A 122 5.29 2.52 17.91
C ASN A 122 4.28 1.62 18.65
N LEU A 123 4.70 0.95 19.72
CA LEU A 123 3.82 0.11 20.52
C LEU A 123 2.77 0.97 21.24
N PRO A 124 1.48 0.58 21.18
CA PRO A 124 0.45 1.28 21.93
C PRO A 124 0.72 1.13 23.43
N SER A 125 1.00 2.25 24.10
CA SER A 125 1.46 2.34 25.51
C SER A 125 0.48 1.74 26.52
N SER A 126 -0.75 1.45 26.12
CA SER A 126 -1.86 1.06 26.98
C SER A 126 -2.15 -0.44 27.02
N ASP A 127 -1.59 -1.23 26.10
CA ASP A 127 -2.07 -2.60 25.91
C ASP A 127 -0.96 -3.65 25.90
N LYS A 128 -0.56 -4.07 27.10
CA LYS A 128 0.34 -5.22 27.32
C LYS A 128 -0.20 -6.51 26.69
N SER A 129 -1.52 -6.63 26.51
CA SER A 129 -2.11 -7.87 25.99
C SER A 129 -1.77 -8.12 24.53
N ILE A 130 -1.49 -7.04 23.77
CA ILE A 130 -1.10 -7.13 22.37
C ILE A 130 0.26 -7.80 22.23
N VAL A 131 1.22 -7.42 23.08
CA VAL A 131 2.64 -7.82 22.98
C VAL A 131 2.96 -8.97 23.92
N THR A 132 2.20 -10.05 23.84
CA THR A 132 2.69 -11.29 24.45
C THR A 132 3.85 -11.83 23.62
N ILE A 133 4.84 -12.39 24.30
CA ILE A 133 6.01 -13.00 23.65
C ILE A 133 5.58 -14.11 22.67
N GLU A 134 4.51 -14.83 23.00
CA GLU A 134 3.96 -15.87 22.14
C GLU A 134 3.34 -15.29 20.86
N ASN A 135 2.54 -14.22 20.95
CA ASN A 135 1.98 -13.57 19.76
C ASN A 135 3.08 -13.01 18.87
N LEU A 136 4.12 -12.43 19.46
CA LEU A 136 5.28 -11.91 18.73
C LEU A 136 6.00 -13.04 17.96
N LYS A 137 6.32 -14.14 18.64
CA LYS A 137 6.91 -15.34 18.01
C LYS A 137 6.04 -15.85 16.87
N GLN A 138 4.74 -16.00 17.11
CA GLN A 138 3.77 -16.44 16.13
C GLN A 138 3.70 -15.50 14.92
N CYS A 139 3.75 -14.18 15.13
CA CYS A 139 3.78 -13.18 14.07
C CYS A 139 5.04 -13.33 13.19
N PHE A 140 6.22 -13.49 13.78
CA PHE A 140 7.45 -13.74 13.02
C PHE A 140 7.37 -15.03 12.19
N GLU A 141 6.85 -16.11 12.76
CA GLU A 141 6.63 -17.38 12.05
C GLU A 141 5.63 -17.22 10.91
N ASN A 142 4.56 -16.43 11.11
CA ASN A 142 3.59 -16.12 10.07
C ASN A 142 4.24 -15.36 8.91
N LEU A 143 5.01 -14.31 9.21
CA LEU A 143 5.72 -13.53 8.18
C LEU A 143 6.81 -14.36 7.46
N LEU A 144 7.44 -15.30 8.16
CA LEU A 144 8.38 -16.26 7.56
C LEU A 144 7.66 -17.19 6.58
N LYS A 145 6.47 -17.71 6.94
CA LYS A 145 5.63 -18.54 6.05
C LYS A 145 5.15 -17.78 4.81
N LEU A 146 5.03 -16.45 4.89
CA LEU A 146 4.74 -15.57 3.75
C LEU A 146 5.99 -15.24 2.90
N GLN A 147 7.15 -15.80 3.25
CA GLN A 147 8.41 -15.64 2.53
C GLN A 147 8.94 -14.21 2.49
N PHE A 148 8.64 -13.38 3.50
CA PHE A 148 9.36 -12.13 3.72
C PHE A 148 10.78 -12.43 4.18
N ASP A 149 11.76 -11.65 3.73
CA ASP A 149 13.14 -11.77 4.20
C ASP A 149 13.31 -11.13 5.58
N THR A 150 14.41 -11.42 6.27
CA THR A 150 14.65 -10.95 7.64
C THR A 150 14.53 -9.42 7.76
N THR A 151 15.08 -8.69 6.79
CA THR A 151 15.01 -7.23 6.77
C THR A 151 13.57 -6.72 6.62
N THR A 152 12.77 -7.28 5.71
CA THR A 152 11.38 -6.82 5.52
C THR A 152 10.51 -7.21 6.71
N ARG A 153 10.73 -8.38 7.33
CA ARG A 153 10.03 -8.77 8.58
C ARG A 153 10.32 -7.79 9.71
N SER A 154 11.60 -7.43 9.89
CA SER A 154 12.01 -6.44 10.88
C SER A 154 11.30 -5.10 10.66
N ILE A 155 11.31 -4.59 9.42
CA ILE A 155 10.68 -3.32 9.07
C ILE A 155 9.15 -3.34 9.28
N LEU A 156 8.48 -4.43 8.89
CA LEU A 156 7.03 -4.59 9.08
C LEU A 156 6.64 -4.47 10.54
N ILE A 157 7.24 -5.32 11.39
CA ILE A 157 6.88 -5.37 12.82
C ILE A 157 7.26 -4.06 13.51
N SER A 158 8.42 -3.49 13.19
CA SER A 158 8.88 -2.26 13.83
C SER A 158 8.05 -1.03 13.46
N ASN A 159 7.49 -0.99 12.25
CA ASN A 159 6.66 0.13 11.79
C ASN A 159 5.18 -0.02 12.15
N ASP A 160 4.68 -1.25 12.30
CA ASP A 160 3.27 -1.57 12.48
C ASP A 160 3.10 -2.71 13.48
N PRO A 161 3.18 -2.41 14.79
CA PRO A 161 3.12 -3.46 15.81
C PRO A 161 1.75 -4.14 15.91
N ASP A 162 0.69 -3.51 15.37
CA ASP A 162 -0.64 -4.08 15.26
C ASP A 162 -0.64 -5.41 14.46
N LEU A 163 0.39 -5.65 13.63
CA LEU A 163 0.57 -6.90 12.90
C LEU A 163 0.67 -8.14 13.80
N ILE A 164 1.11 -7.96 15.05
CA ILE A 164 1.24 -9.04 16.02
C ILE A 164 -0.12 -9.70 16.31
N GLN A 165 -1.22 -8.98 16.12
CA GLN A 165 -2.57 -9.45 16.39
C GLN A 165 -3.17 -10.28 15.24
N TYR A 166 -2.61 -10.17 14.03
CA TYR A 166 -3.18 -10.82 12.87
C TYR A 166 -2.66 -12.25 12.69
N ASP A 167 -3.59 -13.15 12.36
CA ASP A 167 -3.24 -14.52 12.04
C ASP A 167 -2.64 -14.65 10.62
N LEU A 168 -2.10 -15.83 10.32
CA LEU A 168 -1.53 -16.13 9.01
C LEU A 168 -2.56 -16.00 7.87
N SER A 169 -3.84 -16.27 8.14
CA SER A 169 -4.88 -16.26 7.12
C SER A 169 -5.16 -14.85 6.64
N TYR A 170 -5.32 -13.91 7.57
CA TYR A 170 -5.51 -12.49 7.30
C TYR A 170 -4.31 -11.91 6.57
N LEU A 171 -3.09 -12.14 7.07
CA LEU A 171 -1.88 -11.61 6.44
C LEU A 171 -1.67 -12.17 5.02
N ARG A 172 -2.04 -13.43 4.79
CA ARG A 172 -1.99 -14.04 3.45
C ARG A 172 -3.01 -13.42 2.51
N GLU A 173 -4.25 -13.29 2.94
CA GLU A 173 -5.32 -12.66 2.15
C GLU A 173 -4.92 -11.23 1.78
N ARG A 174 -4.43 -10.46 2.74
CA ARG A 174 -3.95 -9.10 2.51
C ARG A 174 -2.81 -9.07 1.49
N LEU A 175 -1.85 -9.99 1.59
CA LEU A 175 -0.76 -10.10 0.61
C LEU A 175 -1.26 -10.48 -0.79
N ASP A 176 -2.18 -11.44 -0.89
CA ASP A 176 -2.77 -11.85 -2.17
C ASP A 176 -3.50 -10.69 -2.86
N VAL A 177 -4.24 -9.89 -2.10
CA VAL A 177 -4.91 -8.69 -2.59
C VAL A 177 -3.89 -7.63 -3.05
N LEU A 178 -2.85 -7.36 -2.27
CA LEU A 178 -1.78 -6.43 -2.69
C LEU A 178 -1.08 -6.91 -3.97
N LEU A 179 -0.92 -8.23 -4.14
CA LEU A 179 -0.36 -8.83 -5.35
C LEU A 179 -1.24 -8.69 -6.60
N CYS A 180 -2.51 -8.28 -6.46
CA CYS A 180 -3.36 -7.90 -7.59
C CYS A 180 -2.98 -6.53 -8.17
N TYR A 181 -2.39 -5.65 -7.36
CA TYR A 181 -2.00 -4.29 -7.77
C TYR A 181 -0.51 -4.13 -8.01
N PHE A 182 0.31 -4.86 -7.24
CA PHE A 182 1.76 -4.67 -7.20
C PHE A 182 2.50 -5.99 -7.35
N THR A 183 3.68 -5.93 -7.95
CA THR A 183 4.61 -7.05 -7.92
C THR A 183 5.15 -7.27 -6.50
N LYS A 184 5.61 -8.49 -6.20
CA LYS A 184 6.27 -8.78 -4.91
C LYS A 184 7.41 -7.79 -4.61
N ARG A 185 8.21 -7.41 -5.60
CA ARG A 185 9.31 -6.44 -5.43
C ARG A 185 8.80 -5.05 -5.05
N GLU A 186 7.70 -4.59 -5.64
CA GLU A 186 7.07 -3.31 -5.31
C GLU A 186 6.48 -3.33 -3.90
N ILE A 187 5.85 -4.43 -3.47
CA ILE A 187 5.35 -4.58 -2.10
C ILE A 187 6.49 -4.42 -1.08
N TYR A 188 7.67 -5.00 -1.34
CA TYR A 188 8.83 -4.84 -0.45
C TYR A 188 9.31 -3.39 -0.38
N LYS A 189 9.15 -2.61 -1.45
CA LYS A 189 9.42 -1.17 -1.42
C LYS A 189 8.33 -0.43 -0.63
N LEU A 190 7.06 -0.77 -0.84
CA LEU A 190 5.93 -0.17 -0.12
C LEU A 190 6.02 -0.36 1.38
N VAL A 191 6.45 -1.53 1.86
CA VAL A 191 6.67 -1.78 3.28
C VAL A 191 7.64 -0.77 3.92
N ARG A 192 8.58 -0.22 3.13
CA ARG A 192 9.54 0.78 3.63
C ARG A 192 8.98 2.19 3.67
N THR A 193 8.05 2.52 2.78
CA THR A 193 7.49 3.87 2.66
C THR A 193 6.16 4.01 3.40
N HIS A 194 5.36 2.96 3.46
CA HIS A 194 4.04 2.92 4.05
C HIS A 194 4.01 2.03 5.28
N LYS A 195 4.07 2.66 6.46
CA LYS A 195 4.19 1.98 7.75
C LYS A 195 3.07 0.97 8.00
N LYS A 196 1.81 1.37 7.80
CA LYS A 196 0.61 0.58 8.11
C LYS A 196 0.00 -0.18 6.93
N LEU A 197 0.83 -0.63 5.98
CA LEU A 197 0.35 -1.23 4.72
C LEU A 197 -0.62 -2.42 4.93
N PHE A 198 -0.36 -3.23 5.96
CA PHE A 198 -1.12 -4.45 6.26
C PHE A 198 -2.24 -4.24 7.29
N SER A 199 -2.09 -3.28 8.22
CA SER A 199 -3.13 -2.94 9.20
C SER A 199 -4.15 -1.91 8.72
N GLU A 200 -3.86 -1.12 7.69
CA GLU A 200 -4.79 -0.12 7.18
C GLU A 200 -6.06 -0.76 6.61
N ASN A 201 -7.21 -0.10 6.80
CA ASN A 201 -8.47 -0.53 6.23
C ASN A 201 -8.34 -0.75 4.71
N TRP A 202 -8.80 -1.91 4.23
CA TRP A 202 -8.73 -2.25 2.82
C TRP A 202 -9.49 -1.25 1.94
N THR A 203 -10.67 -0.78 2.35
CA THR A 203 -11.45 0.17 1.56
C THR A 203 -10.69 1.46 1.32
N ASP A 204 -9.99 1.94 2.34
CA ASP A 204 -9.24 3.20 2.26
C ASP A 204 -7.98 3.03 1.42
N LEU A 205 -7.27 1.91 1.56
CA LEU A 205 -6.10 1.62 0.75
C LEU A 205 -6.46 1.42 -0.73
N ASP A 206 -7.52 0.64 -1.01
CA ASP A 206 -8.04 0.43 -2.37
C ASP A 206 -8.48 1.75 -2.99
N TYR A 207 -9.17 2.59 -2.22
CA TYR A 207 -9.56 3.93 -2.64
C TYR A 207 -8.33 4.76 -3.04
N LYS A 208 -7.30 4.83 -2.20
CA LYS A 208 -6.06 5.58 -2.51
C LYS A 208 -5.37 5.05 -3.76
N ILE A 209 -5.26 3.73 -3.91
CA ILE A 209 -4.63 3.10 -5.09
C ILE A 209 -5.40 3.48 -6.36
N ASN A 210 -6.73 3.32 -6.35
CA ASN A 210 -7.57 3.63 -7.49
C ASN A 210 -7.61 5.13 -7.80
N TYR A 211 -7.61 5.98 -6.78
CA TYR A 211 -7.50 7.42 -6.94
C TYR A 211 -6.23 7.81 -7.69
N LEU A 212 -5.07 7.31 -7.27
CA LEU A 212 -3.79 7.58 -7.94
C LEU A 212 -3.77 7.03 -9.37
N ARG A 213 -4.33 5.84 -9.61
CA ARG A 213 -4.37 5.24 -10.96
C ARG A 213 -5.32 5.96 -11.90
N ILE A 214 -6.49 6.38 -11.45
CA ILE A 214 -7.56 6.91 -12.31
C ILE A 214 -7.46 8.43 -12.45
N MET A 215 -7.21 9.15 -11.35
CA MET A 215 -7.14 10.61 -11.37
C MET A 215 -5.79 11.09 -11.88
N LEU A 216 -4.69 10.47 -11.41
CA LEU A 216 -3.34 10.88 -11.78
C LEU A 216 -2.75 10.09 -12.95
N PHE A 217 -3.40 9.01 -13.40
CA PHE A 217 -2.82 8.07 -14.37
C PHE A 217 -1.43 7.57 -13.95
N ALA A 218 -1.22 7.43 -12.63
CA ALA A 218 0.07 7.02 -12.08
C ALA A 218 0.30 5.53 -12.34
N SER A 219 1.49 5.18 -12.84
CA SER A 219 1.90 3.78 -12.96
C SER A 219 2.10 3.16 -11.57
N THR A 220 2.04 1.82 -11.45
CA THR A 220 2.30 1.13 -10.17
C THR A 220 3.65 1.51 -9.59
N ARG A 221 4.66 1.66 -10.46
CA ARG A 221 5.99 2.11 -10.09
C ARG A 221 5.99 3.52 -9.52
N ASP A 222 5.30 4.47 -10.15
CA ASP A 222 5.21 5.85 -9.66
C ASP A 222 4.51 5.91 -8.30
N ILE A 223 3.44 5.13 -8.12
CA ILE A 223 2.73 5.03 -6.83
C ILE A 223 3.67 4.55 -5.73
N VAL A 224 4.47 3.52 -6.03
CA VAL A 224 5.43 2.94 -5.06
C VAL A 224 6.57 3.91 -4.76
N GLU A 225 7.15 4.54 -5.78
CA GLU A 225 8.31 5.43 -5.64
C GLU A 225 7.95 6.79 -5.04
N SER A 226 6.72 7.25 -5.23
CA SER A 226 6.25 8.53 -4.70
C SER A 226 5.94 8.52 -3.20
N GLY A 227 5.80 7.34 -2.59
CA GLY A 227 5.38 7.21 -1.19
C GLY A 227 3.94 7.68 -0.91
N ALA A 228 3.14 7.97 -1.95
CA ALA A 228 1.81 8.58 -1.81
C ALA A 228 0.87 7.78 -0.88
N LEU A 229 0.93 6.44 -0.93
CA LEU A 229 0.07 5.58 -0.12
C LEU A 229 0.28 5.72 1.39
N ALA A 230 1.42 6.25 1.84
CA ALA A 230 1.68 6.50 3.25
C ALA A 230 0.86 7.66 3.84
N HIS A 231 0.22 8.46 2.98
CA HIS A 231 -0.54 9.64 3.37
C HIS A 231 -2.05 9.38 3.35
N THR A 232 -2.80 10.25 4.03
CA THR A 232 -4.27 10.25 3.97
C THR A 232 -4.75 10.63 2.58
N ILE A 233 -5.97 10.22 2.23
CA ILE A 233 -6.56 10.58 0.94
C ILE A 233 -6.68 12.10 0.76
N ASP A 234 -7.00 12.83 1.84
CA ASP A 234 -7.07 14.29 1.80
C ASP A 234 -5.72 14.91 1.44
N HIS A 235 -4.63 14.44 2.05
CA HIS A 235 -3.29 14.92 1.72
C HIS A 235 -2.96 14.72 0.23
N ILE A 236 -3.28 13.53 -0.30
CA ILE A 236 -3.07 13.19 -1.71
C ILE A 236 -3.88 14.14 -2.60
N ARG A 237 -5.18 14.30 -2.31
CA ARG A 237 -6.11 15.17 -3.06
C ARG A 237 -5.66 16.62 -3.04
N GLN A 238 -5.41 17.16 -1.86
CA GLN A 238 -5.03 18.55 -1.65
C GLN A 238 -3.78 18.92 -2.45
N ARG A 239 -2.71 18.11 -2.35
CA ARG A 239 -1.47 18.38 -3.09
C ARG A 239 -1.63 18.21 -4.58
N TYR A 240 -2.32 17.16 -5.02
CA TYR A 240 -2.59 16.92 -6.43
C TYR A 240 -3.42 18.06 -7.05
N LEU A 241 -4.55 18.42 -6.44
CA LEU A 241 -5.45 19.45 -6.96
C LEU A 241 -4.77 20.82 -6.96
N PHE A 242 -3.92 21.10 -5.99
CA PHE A 242 -3.13 22.33 -5.97
C PHE A 242 -2.23 22.43 -7.19
N VAL A 243 -1.39 21.42 -7.47
CA VAL A 243 -0.50 21.44 -8.64
C VAL A 243 -1.27 21.35 -9.96
N TYR A 244 -2.39 20.64 -9.98
CA TYR A 244 -3.25 20.53 -11.15
C TYR A 244 -3.89 21.88 -11.52
N ARG A 245 -4.52 22.56 -10.55
CA ARG A 245 -5.19 23.86 -10.77
C ARG A 245 -4.21 25.01 -10.97
N ALA A 246 -2.99 24.89 -10.43
CA ALA A 246 -1.91 25.81 -10.76
C ALA A 246 -1.34 25.60 -12.18
N GLY A 247 -1.81 24.60 -12.93
CA GLY A 247 -1.31 24.27 -14.27
C GLY A 247 0.06 23.60 -14.28
N LEU A 248 0.55 23.16 -13.12
CA LEU A 248 1.86 22.53 -12.92
C LEU A 248 1.83 21.02 -13.10
N PHE A 249 0.64 20.44 -13.20
CA PHE A 249 0.43 19.04 -13.49
C PHE A 249 -0.66 18.89 -14.54
N LYS A 250 -0.32 18.28 -15.69
CA LYS A 250 -1.26 18.01 -16.76
C LYS A 250 -1.73 16.57 -16.70
N ARG A 251 -3.05 16.36 -16.66
CA ARG A 251 -3.64 15.03 -16.70
C ARG A 251 -3.45 14.42 -18.10
N VAL A 252 -2.69 13.33 -18.19
CA VAL A 252 -2.48 12.61 -19.45
C VAL A 252 -3.77 11.89 -19.83
N ARG A 253 -4.36 12.21 -20.99
CA ARG A 253 -5.66 11.65 -21.42
C ARG A 253 -5.55 10.36 -22.24
N ARG A 254 -4.42 10.16 -22.95
CA ARG A 254 -4.18 9.01 -23.84
C ARG A 254 -2.81 8.41 -23.53
N GLU A 255 -2.71 7.09 -23.63
CA GLU A 255 -1.47 6.35 -23.36
C GLU A 255 -0.31 6.79 -24.29
N GLU A 256 -0.61 7.13 -25.54
CA GLU A 256 0.36 7.66 -26.51
C GLU A 256 0.96 9.02 -26.08
N GLN A 257 0.16 9.84 -25.39
CA GLN A 257 0.60 11.13 -24.85
C GLN A 257 1.35 10.97 -23.52
N TYR A 258 1.34 9.76 -22.93
CA TYR A 258 1.96 9.52 -21.64
C TYR A 258 3.47 9.70 -21.71
N VAL A 259 4.12 9.20 -22.76
CA VAL A 259 5.59 9.32 -22.87
C VAL A 259 6.00 10.79 -23.01
N SER A 260 5.29 11.59 -23.80
CA SER A 260 5.66 13.00 -24.03
C SER A 260 5.25 13.93 -22.88
N GLN A 261 4.11 13.69 -22.23
CA GLN A 261 3.60 14.57 -21.17
C GLN A 261 4.13 14.18 -19.78
N ARG A 262 4.51 12.92 -19.55
CA ARG A 262 5.05 12.51 -18.25
C ARG A 262 6.34 13.24 -17.90
N ASP A 263 7.21 13.45 -18.89
CA ASP A 263 8.50 14.12 -18.67
C ASP A 263 8.34 15.63 -18.42
N LEU A 264 7.18 16.20 -18.76
CA LEU A 264 6.84 17.59 -18.47
C LEU A 264 6.17 17.76 -17.10
N ASN A 265 5.56 16.69 -16.57
CA ASN A 265 4.90 16.72 -15.28
C ASN A 265 5.91 16.62 -14.13
N ILE A 266 5.58 17.29 -13.04
CA ILE A 266 6.33 17.18 -11.78
C ILE A 266 6.30 15.73 -11.30
N HIS A 267 7.46 15.24 -10.83
CA HIS A 267 7.56 13.90 -10.25
C HIS A 267 6.70 13.77 -8.99
N LEU A 268 5.94 12.69 -8.89
CA LEU A 268 5.02 12.45 -7.76
C LEU A 268 5.75 12.37 -6.40
N ILE A 269 7.03 12.00 -6.38
CA ILE A 269 7.85 12.03 -5.16
C ILE A 269 7.99 13.45 -4.60
N ASP A 270 8.14 14.45 -5.48
CA ASP A 270 8.22 15.86 -5.08
C ASP A 270 6.87 16.40 -4.64
N VAL A 271 5.78 15.83 -5.18
CA VAL A 271 4.41 16.16 -4.78
C VAL A 271 4.08 15.60 -3.41
N PHE A 272 4.33 14.31 -3.11
CA PHE A 272 3.79 13.67 -1.90
C PHE A 272 4.80 13.48 -0.77
N SER A 273 6.04 13.08 -1.08
CA SER A 273 7.03 12.66 -0.06
C SER A 273 7.83 13.81 0.56
N THR A 274 7.47 15.06 0.32
CA THR A 274 8.23 16.25 0.75
C THR A 274 7.51 17.07 1.82
N SER A 275 8.25 17.82 2.64
CA SER A 275 7.63 18.81 3.54
C SER A 275 6.86 19.87 2.74
N LEU A 276 5.88 20.56 3.34
CA LEU A 276 5.12 21.61 2.64
C LEU A 276 6.03 22.70 2.04
N THR A 277 7.05 23.13 2.79
CA THR A 277 8.04 24.10 2.33
C THR A 277 8.85 23.60 1.13
N THR A 278 9.24 22.32 1.15
CA THR A 278 10.00 21.70 0.05
C THR A 278 9.11 21.46 -1.17
N PHE A 279 7.86 21.03 -0.95
CA PHE A 279 6.83 20.87 -1.96
C PHE A 279 6.62 22.18 -2.74
N LEU A 280 6.30 23.27 -2.06
CA LEU A 280 6.07 24.57 -2.71
C LEU A 280 7.31 25.06 -3.45
N LYS A 281 8.49 24.89 -2.85
CA LYS A 281 9.76 25.24 -3.49
C LYS A 281 10.02 24.44 -4.76
N ARG A 282 9.82 23.12 -4.74
CA ARG A 282 10.11 22.23 -5.87
C ARG A 282 9.06 22.28 -6.97
N THR A 283 7.80 22.46 -6.61
CA THR A 283 6.69 22.42 -7.58
C THR A 283 6.40 23.78 -8.19
N THR A 284 6.49 24.86 -7.41
CA THR A 284 6.10 26.22 -7.85
C THR A 284 7.29 27.15 -8.03
N ASN A 285 8.52 26.71 -7.76
CA ASN A 285 9.72 27.55 -7.71
C ASN A 285 9.58 28.75 -6.75
N ASN A 286 8.88 28.55 -5.63
CA ASN A 286 8.51 29.59 -4.64
C ASN A 286 7.60 30.70 -5.19
N LEU A 287 6.94 30.49 -6.33
CA LEU A 287 5.95 31.43 -6.83
C LEU A 287 4.72 31.49 -5.92
N LEU A 288 4.30 30.34 -5.38
CA LEU A 288 3.20 30.22 -4.43
C LEU A 288 3.72 29.97 -3.02
N ARG A 289 3.13 30.65 -2.05
CA ARG A 289 3.50 30.63 -0.63
C ARG A 289 2.62 29.67 0.15
N GLN A 290 3.00 29.43 1.41
CA GLN A 290 2.21 28.62 2.34
C GLN A 290 0.80 29.20 2.54
N ASP A 291 0.66 30.53 2.52
CA ASP A 291 -0.63 31.21 2.66
C ASP A 291 -1.55 30.92 1.46
N ASP A 292 -1.01 30.88 0.23
CA ASP A 292 -1.76 30.54 -0.98
C ASP A 292 -2.23 29.09 -0.95
N TYR A 293 -1.36 28.17 -0.50
CA TYR A 293 -1.73 26.78 -0.28
C TYR A 293 -2.84 26.68 0.77
N GLN A 294 -2.74 27.38 1.88
CA GLN A 294 -3.74 27.34 2.95
C GLN A 294 -5.09 27.89 2.48
N ALA A 295 -5.10 29.03 1.79
CA ALA A 295 -6.31 29.59 1.19
C ALA A 295 -6.96 28.62 0.20
N PHE A 296 -6.13 27.91 -0.59
CA PHE A 296 -6.60 26.86 -1.48
C PHE A 296 -7.25 25.69 -0.71
N ILE A 297 -6.61 25.18 0.36
CA ILE A 297 -7.20 24.13 1.21
C ILE A 297 -8.52 24.58 1.82
N ASP A 298 -8.61 25.82 2.27
CA ASP A 298 -9.84 26.36 2.85
C ASP A 298 -10.96 26.47 1.81
N SER A 299 -10.63 26.80 0.56
CA SER A 299 -11.60 26.76 -0.54
C SER A 299 -12.08 25.35 -0.89
N LEU A 300 -11.19 24.34 -0.83
CA LEU A 300 -11.51 22.95 -1.14
C LEU A 300 -12.54 22.35 -0.19
N LYS A 301 -12.65 22.84 1.05
CA LYS A 301 -13.63 22.35 2.04
C LYS A 301 -15.08 22.55 1.58
N TYR A 302 -15.33 23.47 0.67
CA TYR A 302 -16.67 23.76 0.14
C TYR A 302 -16.97 23.00 -1.15
N GLU A 303 -16.02 22.23 -1.69
CA GLU A 303 -16.21 21.44 -2.90
C GLU A 303 -16.62 20.00 -2.56
N THR A 304 -17.68 19.51 -3.18
CA THR A 304 -18.11 18.11 -3.04
C THR A 304 -17.35 17.24 -4.04
N PHE A 305 -16.19 16.72 -3.63
CA PHE A 305 -15.30 15.97 -4.52
C PHE A 305 -15.74 14.51 -4.72
N ASP A 306 -16.38 13.89 -3.72
CA ASP A 306 -16.64 12.45 -3.72
C ASP A 306 -17.52 11.99 -4.90
N ASN A 307 -18.43 12.86 -5.37
CA ASN A 307 -19.32 12.57 -6.50
C ASN A 307 -18.56 12.29 -7.80
N GLU A 308 -17.44 12.98 -8.06
CA GLU A 308 -16.71 12.82 -9.33
C GLU A 308 -15.95 11.49 -9.37
N PHE A 309 -15.23 11.16 -8.30
CA PHE A 309 -14.50 9.91 -8.23
C PHE A 309 -15.42 8.69 -8.13
N GLU A 310 -16.49 8.77 -7.34
CA GLU A 310 -17.49 7.70 -7.28
C GLU A 310 -18.12 7.43 -8.65
N ARG A 311 -18.38 8.49 -9.42
CA ARG A 311 -18.85 8.35 -10.80
C ARG A 311 -17.82 7.63 -11.68
N TYR A 312 -16.53 7.95 -11.57
CA TYR A 312 -15.48 7.24 -12.29
C TYR A 312 -15.38 5.76 -11.90
N LEU A 313 -15.44 5.45 -10.59
CA LEU A 313 -15.46 4.07 -10.12
C LEU A 313 -16.68 3.30 -10.64
N THR A 314 -17.84 3.94 -10.70
CA THR A 314 -19.08 3.35 -11.22
C THR A 314 -18.96 3.07 -12.71
N LEU A 315 -18.41 4.02 -13.47
CA LEU A 315 -18.13 3.82 -14.89
C LEU A 315 -17.15 2.67 -15.12
N ASP A 316 -16.07 2.56 -14.35
CA ASP A 316 -15.08 1.49 -14.51
C ASP A 316 -15.60 0.11 -14.11
N LYS A 317 -16.43 0.02 -13.06
CA LYS A 317 -17.14 -1.21 -12.70
C LYS A 317 -18.10 -1.64 -13.81
N ASN A 318 -18.83 -0.70 -14.40
CA ASN A 318 -19.76 -1.00 -15.47
C ASN A 318 -19.04 -1.40 -16.77
N ARG A 319 -17.86 -0.83 -17.06
CA ARG A 319 -17.02 -1.19 -18.23
C ARG A 319 -16.75 -2.68 -18.38
N LYS A 320 -16.65 -3.42 -17.27
CA LYS A 320 -16.44 -4.87 -17.30
C LYS A 320 -17.63 -5.64 -17.89
N ASN A 321 -18.81 -5.03 -17.91
CA ASN A 321 -20.07 -5.60 -18.41
C ASN A 321 -20.64 -4.84 -19.62
N TRP A 322 -19.88 -3.91 -20.22
CA TRP A 322 -20.38 -3.10 -21.33
C TRP A 322 -20.58 -3.91 -22.60
N SER A 323 -21.78 -3.77 -23.17
CA SER A 323 -22.04 -4.13 -24.56
C SER A 323 -21.31 -3.17 -25.50
N ARG A 324 -21.19 -3.54 -26.78
CA ARG A 324 -20.61 -2.65 -27.81
C ARG A 324 -21.35 -1.31 -27.90
N ALA A 325 -22.67 -1.29 -27.63
CA ALA A 325 -23.47 -0.06 -27.59
C ALA A 325 -23.14 0.83 -26.38
N ASP A 326 -22.90 0.25 -25.21
CA ASP A 326 -22.52 0.99 -24.00
C ASP A 326 -21.17 1.71 -24.17
N VAL A 327 -20.23 1.06 -24.88
CA VAL A 327 -18.95 1.66 -25.27
C VAL A 327 -19.15 2.88 -26.16
N VAL A 328 -20.08 2.83 -27.12
CA VAL A 328 -20.39 3.94 -28.03
C VAL A 328 -21.08 5.09 -27.29
N ILE A 329 -22.02 4.79 -26.39
CA ILE A 329 -22.71 5.78 -25.56
C ILE A 329 -21.71 6.46 -24.61
N GLU A 330 -20.82 5.71 -23.96
CA GLU A 330 -19.79 6.32 -23.14
C GLU A 330 -18.81 7.16 -23.97
N LYS A 331 -18.41 6.70 -25.15
CA LYS A 331 -17.60 7.52 -26.08
C LYS A 331 -18.32 8.82 -26.45
N ARG A 332 -19.65 8.85 -26.52
CA ARG A 332 -20.48 10.05 -26.77
C ARG A 332 -20.65 10.93 -25.52
N GLU A 333 -20.95 10.36 -24.36
CA GLU A 333 -21.03 11.06 -23.07
C GLU A 333 -19.69 11.68 -22.70
N ARG A 334 -18.59 10.96 -22.91
CA ARG A 334 -17.23 11.46 -22.73
C ARG A 334 -16.95 12.60 -23.69
N ARG A 335 -17.38 12.53 -24.97
CA ARG A 335 -17.30 13.66 -25.91
C ARG A 335 -18.08 14.88 -25.41
N ARG A 336 -19.30 14.67 -24.89
CA ARG A 336 -20.13 15.73 -24.31
C ARG A 336 -19.49 16.37 -23.07
N TRP A 337 -19.01 15.56 -22.12
CA TRP A 337 -18.29 16.03 -20.94
C TRP A 337 -16.98 16.75 -21.31
N MET A 338 -16.29 16.28 -22.34
CA MET A 338 -15.10 16.94 -22.88
C MET A 338 -15.43 18.29 -23.53
N SER A 339 -16.59 18.44 -24.18
CA SER A 339 -17.06 19.74 -24.70
C SER A 339 -17.53 20.71 -23.60
N GLU A 340 -17.91 20.19 -22.43
CA GLU A 340 -18.43 20.98 -21.31
C GLU A 340 -17.31 21.56 -20.43
N PHE A 341 -16.12 20.92 -20.39
CA PHE A 341 -15.03 21.29 -19.48
C PHE A 341 -13.76 21.90 -20.12
N ASP A 342 -13.61 21.95 -21.44
CA ASP A 342 -12.50 22.67 -22.09
C ASP A 342 -12.91 23.43 -23.35
N MET A 343 -12.40 24.66 -23.40
CA MET A 343 -12.34 25.64 -24.48
C MET A 343 -11.68 25.10 -25.77
N TYR A 344 -12.25 24.07 -26.39
CA TYR A 344 -12.02 23.76 -27.81
C TYR A 344 -13.29 24.08 -28.60
N ASN A 345 -13.51 25.37 -28.81
CA ASN A 345 -14.02 25.79 -30.10
C ASN A 345 -12.91 25.48 -31.14
N ASN A 346 -13.29 24.75 -32.18
CA ASN A 346 -12.65 24.74 -33.50
C ASN A 346 -11.19 24.28 -33.55
N ILE A 347 -10.96 22.97 -33.51
CA ILE A 347 -9.97 22.38 -34.43
C ILE A 347 -10.73 21.29 -35.17
N ASP A 348 -11.19 21.73 -36.34
CA ASP A 348 -11.70 21.01 -37.50
C ASP A 348 -12.10 19.56 -37.27
N ASP A 349 -13.40 19.34 -37.42
CA ASP A 349 -14.00 18.11 -37.89
C ASP A 349 -13.32 17.69 -39.20
N GLU A 350 -12.14 17.09 -39.11
CA GLU A 350 -11.70 16.12 -40.10
C GLU A 350 -12.63 14.92 -39.92
N ASP A 351 -13.68 14.97 -40.72
CA ASP A 351 -14.59 13.91 -41.12
C ASP A 351 -13.76 12.66 -41.43
N ASP A 352 -13.45 11.88 -40.39
CA ASP A 352 -13.07 10.47 -40.51
C ASP A 352 -14.30 9.76 -41.08
N GLY A 353 -14.47 9.88 -42.39
CA GLY A 353 -15.34 9.06 -43.21
C GLY A 353 -14.89 7.61 -43.09
N ASP A 354 -15.33 6.96 -42.02
CA ASP A 354 -15.37 5.52 -41.94
C ASP A 354 -16.66 5.07 -42.65
N ASP A 355 -16.43 4.57 -43.85
CA ASP A 355 -17.30 3.72 -44.65
C ASP A 355 -17.77 2.50 -43.83
N ASP A 356 -18.75 2.68 -42.94
CA ASP A 356 -19.56 1.59 -42.40
C ASP A 356 -20.69 1.27 -43.40
N ASP A 357 -20.32 0.83 -44.60
CA ASP A 357 -21.16 0.00 -45.47
C ASP A 357 -21.17 -1.42 -44.89
N ASP A 358 -21.97 -1.64 -43.83
CA ASP A 358 -22.30 -2.99 -43.35
C ASP A 358 -23.80 -3.07 -43.00
N ASP A 359 -24.55 -3.54 -44.00
CA ASP A 359 -25.74 -4.39 -43.92
C ASP A 359 -26.79 -4.07 -42.83
N GLU A 360 -27.70 -3.19 -43.23
CA GLU A 360 -29.07 -3.12 -42.73
C GLU A 360 -29.83 -4.42 -43.10
N THR A 361 -29.60 -5.51 -42.36
CA THR A 361 -30.42 -6.72 -42.43
C THR A 361 -31.27 -6.92 -41.17
N SER A 362 -32.54 -6.51 -41.29
CA SER A 362 -33.72 -7.17 -40.75
C SER A 362 -33.81 -7.36 -39.21
N LEU A 363 -34.31 -6.34 -38.51
CA LEU A 363 -35.00 -6.54 -37.23
C LEU A 363 -36.49 -6.78 -37.48
N THR A 364 -36.87 -8.06 -37.45
CA THR A 364 -38.24 -8.54 -37.42
C THR A 364 -38.92 -8.15 -36.10
N ILE A 365 -40.09 -7.55 -36.25
CA ILE A 365 -41.08 -7.24 -35.22
C ILE A 365 -41.39 -8.49 -34.38
N ILE A 366 -41.14 -8.43 -33.07
CA ILE A 366 -41.74 -9.36 -32.10
C ILE A 366 -42.70 -8.57 -31.22
N ASN A 367 -43.96 -8.96 -31.33
CA ASN A 367 -45.12 -8.44 -30.64
C ASN A 367 -45.01 -8.45 -29.11
N GLU A 368 -45.54 -7.38 -28.55
CA GLU A 368 -45.91 -7.21 -27.14
C GLU A 368 -46.80 -8.35 -26.63
N LYS A 369 -46.47 -8.87 -25.45
CA LYS A 369 -47.45 -9.45 -24.53
C LYS A 369 -47.14 -9.02 -23.09
N SER A 370 -48.06 -8.22 -22.59
CA SER A 370 -48.32 -7.78 -21.22
C SER A 370 -48.06 -8.84 -20.13
N LEU A 371 -47.40 -8.45 -19.04
CA LEU A 371 -47.61 -9.01 -17.70
C LEU A 371 -47.27 -7.98 -16.60
N ALA A 372 -48.12 -8.02 -15.57
CA ALA A 372 -48.38 -7.07 -14.49
C ALA A 372 -47.21 -6.74 -13.53
N PRO A 373 -47.31 -5.66 -12.73
CA PRO A 373 -46.22 -5.20 -11.87
C PRO A 373 -46.10 -6.04 -10.59
N LYS A 374 -44.88 -6.39 -10.20
CA LYS A 374 -44.56 -6.89 -8.87
C LYS A 374 -43.88 -5.76 -8.09
N ASN A 375 -44.40 -5.54 -6.88
CA ASN A 375 -43.83 -4.71 -5.84
C ASN A 375 -42.45 -5.24 -5.44
N ASP A 376 -41.43 -4.40 -5.52
CA ASP A 376 -40.13 -4.68 -4.90
C ASP A 376 -39.95 -3.81 -3.66
N GLU A 377 -39.88 -4.52 -2.53
CA GLU A 377 -39.46 -4.01 -1.23
C GLU A 377 -38.00 -3.56 -1.27
N GLU A 378 -37.74 -2.40 -0.70
CA GLU A 378 -36.41 -1.84 -0.47
C GLU A 378 -35.54 -2.83 0.34
N LYS A 379 -34.45 -3.30 -0.26
CA LYS A 379 -33.34 -3.94 0.47
C LYS A 379 -32.17 -2.97 0.57
N PRO A 380 -31.60 -2.78 1.78
CA PRO A 380 -30.44 -1.92 1.95
C PRO A 380 -29.19 -2.54 1.31
N SER A 381 -28.41 -1.66 0.67
CA SER A 381 -27.06 -1.85 0.16
C SER A 381 -26.17 -2.63 1.16
N SER A 382 -25.88 -3.89 0.84
CA SER A 382 -24.89 -4.70 1.55
C SER A 382 -23.61 -4.72 0.73
N TRP A 383 -22.55 -4.09 1.25
CA TRP A 383 -21.21 -4.16 0.68
C TRP A 383 -20.74 -5.62 0.62
N HIS A 384 -20.19 -6.02 -0.53
CA HIS A 384 -19.74 -7.38 -0.82
C HIS A 384 -18.64 -7.87 0.14
N THR A 385 -18.77 -9.13 0.57
CA THR A 385 -17.72 -9.92 1.24
C THR A 385 -16.60 -10.30 0.26
N LEU A 386 -15.37 -10.40 0.77
CA LEU A 386 -14.08 -10.68 0.08
C LEU A 386 -14.00 -11.93 -0.84
N SER A 387 -15.11 -12.64 -1.10
CA SER A 387 -15.15 -13.93 -1.80
C SER A 387 -15.06 -13.88 -3.33
N ASP A 388 -15.16 -12.71 -3.99
CA ASP A 388 -15.27 -12.64 -5.46
C ASP A 388 -13.94 -12.46 -6.23
N PHE A 389 -12.80 -12.32 -5.54
CA PHE A 389 -11.49 -12.10 -6.20
C PHE A 389 -10.91 -13.34 -6.94
N GLY A 390 -11.48 -14.53 -6.73
CA GLY A 390 -10.98 -15.78 -7.33
C GLY A 390 -11.11 -15.88 -8.86
N ARG A 391 -12.03 -15.13 -9.48
CA ARG A 391 -12.34 -15.24 -10.93
C ARG A 391 -11.34 -14.51 -11.84
N ASP A 392 -10.69 -13.45 -11.37
CA ASP A 392 -9.81 -12.62 -12.22
C ASP A 392 -8.44 -13.28 -12.51
N ARG A 393 -7.96 -14.22 -11.68
CA ARG A 393 -6.65 -14.88 -11.86
C ARG A 393 -6.59 -15.81 -13.08
N HIS A 394 -7.73 -16.33 -13.55
CA HIS A 394 -7.76 -17.29 -14.66
C HIS A 394 -7.63 -16.61 -16.03
N ARG A 395 -8.04 -15.34 -16.15
CA ARG A 395 -8.04 -14.60 -17.42
C ARG A 395 -6.65 -14.09 -17.79
N ASN A 396 -5.87 -13.61 -16.82
CA ASN A 396 -4.49 -13.13 -17.05
C ASN A 396 -3.51 -14.26 -17.41
N ARG A 397 -3.82 -15.53 -17.09
CA ARG A 397 -2.98 -16.68 -17.44
C ARG A 397 -3.13 -17.11 -18.90
N LYS A 398 -4.29 -16.88 -19.53
CA LYS A 398 -4.52 -17.17 -20.96
C LYS A 398 -3.81 -16.18 -21.89
N ILE A 399 -3.62 -14.93 -21.46
CA ILE A 399 -2.93 -13.91 -22.26
C ILE A 399 -1.43 -14.23 -22.38
N ALA A 400 -0.80 -14.74 -21.31
CA ALA A 400 0.63 -15.10 -21.31
C ALA A 400 0.97 -16.40 -22.08
N GLN A 401 -0.02 -17.22 -22.43
CA GLN A 401 0.19 -18.46 -23.20
C GLN A 401 0.01 -18.28 -24.71
N ASN A 402 -0.51 -17.13 -25.16
CA ASN A 402 -0.78 -16.84 -26.58
C ASN A 402 0.16 -15.80 -27.19
N SER A 403 1.19 -15.34 -26.48
CA SER A 403 2.22 -14.45 -27.05
C SER A 403 3.30 -15.27 -27.77
N ASP A 404 3.34 -15.10 -29.08
CA ASP A 404 4.30 -15.68 -30.04
C ASP A 404 5.76 -15.43 -29.60
N PRO A 405 6.61 -16.46 -29.47
CA PRO A 405 7.99 -16.31 -29.01
C PRO A 405 8.92 -15.58 -29.99
N ASN A 406 8.45 -15.16 -31.17
CA ASN A 406 9.30 -14.55 -32.21
C ASN A 406 9.24 -13.02 -32.30
N ILE A 407 8.49 -12.32 -31.44
CA ILE A 407 8.53 -10.85 -31.43
C ILE A 407 9.69 -10.38 -30.54
N ARG A 408 10.83 -10.08 -31.19
CA ARG A 408 11.96 -9.36 -30.56
C ARG A 408 11.65 -7.86 -30.56
N LEU A 409 11.61 -7.27 -29.35
CA LEU A 409 11.93 -5.85 -29.14
C LEU A 409 13.45 -5.70 -28.99
#